data_AF-A0A1V5E5B8-F1
#
_entry.id   AF-A0A1V5E5B8-F1
#
_cell.length_a   1.000
_cell.length_b   1.000
_cell.length_c   1.000
_cell.angle_alpha   90.00
_cell.angle_beta   90.00
_cell.angle_gamma   90.00
#
_symmetry.space_group_name_H-M   'P 1'
#
loop_
_entity.id
_entity.type
_entity.pdbx_description
1 polymer ?
#
loop_
_entity_poly.entity_id
_entity_poly.type
_entity_poly.pdbx_seq_one_letter_code
_entity_poly.pdbx_strand_id
1 'polypeptide(L)'
;MKLRTAKGRGIFNRLFGALVILLLAVLAPAGASQGREITDMFGKKASVPDHPRKVYSTSPPVTYMLYALDPSMLAGLNFPVRPWQKRYLDKHLQGLPILGGWFGQAATPNLEMILKVNPEIVVTSSYDSAMNTKVDEAMKRMPMPVISVSLNSLTDYPGAFSYLGGVLGRKARGKELSDYSRSTLAQMSALAASIPPEKRASVYYAEGVDGLSTECDSSQHAELIPLVGGRNVHRCRSAELMGMEKVSFEQVLLYNPEVILVMEDVFYRKIFSDPLWQRIKAVRNKRVYLIPREPFNWFDRPPSFMRLLGAKWVASCLYPTIYRTDMVQETRNFFKLFFKINLSPQDARELLHRGRT
;
A
#
# COMPACT_ATOMS: atom_id res chain seq x y z
N MET A 1 -4.80 -44.40 -86.10
CA MET A 1 -5.75 -44.81 -85.02
C MET A 1 -5.02 -44.74 -83.68
N LYS A 2 -5.60 -44.13 -82.64
CA LYS A 2 -5.06 -43.85 -81.28
C LYS A 2 -3.85 -42.87 -81.26
N LEU A 3 -3.90 -41.63 -80.75
CA LEU A 3 -4.28 -41.04 -79.44
C LEU A 3 -3.19 -41.07 -78.35
N ARG A 4 -2.74 -39.85 -77.96
CA ARG A 4 -2.49 -39.30 -76.60
C ARG A 4 -2.36 -40.32 -75.44
N THR A 5 -1.44 -40.24 -74.48
CA THR A 5 -1.04 -39.11 -73.56
C THR A 5 0.22 -39.60 -72.77
N ALA A 6 1.02 -38.84 -72.00
CA ALA A 6 1.10 -37.43 -71.59
C ALA A 6 2.54 -37.08 -71.11
N LYS A 7 2.81 -35.81 -70.76
CA LYS A 7 3.93 -35.36 -69.90
C LYS A 7 3.46 -35.23 -68.44
N GLY A 8 4.38 -35.33 -67.47
CA GLY A 8 4.24 -34.64 -66.18
C GLY A 8 4.23 -35.50 -64.90
N ARG A 9 5.39 -35.98 -64.45
CA ARG A 9 5.59 -36.54 -63.08
C ARG A 9 6.92 -36.14 -62.39
N GLY A 10 7.64 -35.14 -62.90
CA GLY A 10 8.95 -34.73 -62.37
C GLY A 10 8.97 -33.53 -61.40
N ILE A 11 7.94 -32.66 -61.41
CA ILE A 11 8.01 -31.35 -60.75
C ILE A 11 7.28 -31.33 -59.38
N PHE A 12 6.26 -32.16 -59.19
CA PHE A 12 5.42 -32.14 -57.99
C PHE A 12 6.16 -32.55 -56.69
N ASN A 13 7.14 -33.46 -56.77
CA ASN A 13 7.88 -33.92 -55.58
C ASN A 13 8.94 -32.92 -55.06
N ARG A 14 9.28 -31.86 -55.81
CA ARG A 14 10.24 -30.83 -55.34
C ARG A 14 9.56 -29.64 -54.65
N LEU A 15 8.31 -29.32 -55.00
CA LEU A 15 7.54 -28.27 -54.33
C LEU A 15 7.01 -28.69 -52.95
N PHE A 16 6.69 -29.98 -52.75
CA PHE A 16 6.19 -30.46 -51.45
C PHE A 16 7.28 -30.44 -50.36
N GLY A 17 8.53 -30.78 -50.69
CA GLY A 17 9.65 -30.71 -49.76
C GLY A 17 9.99 -29.28 -49.32
N ALA A 18 9.90 -28.31 -50.23
CA ALA A 18 10.14 -26.90 -49.91
C ALA A 18 9.06 -26.32 -48.98
N LEU A 19 7.79 -26.70 -49.17
CA LEU A 19 6.68 -26.18 -48.36
C LEU A 19 6.69 -26.69 -46.92
N VAL A 20 7.09 -27.95 -46.69
CA VAL A 20 7.21 -28.54 -45.35
C VAL A 20 8.38 -27.92 -44.57
N ILE A 21 9.51 -27.64 -45.23
CA ILE A 21 10.65 -26.95 -44.59
C ILE A 21 10.30 -25.49 -44.25
N LEU A 22 9.50 -24.81 -45.08
CA LEU A 22 9.05 -23.45 -44.78
C LEU A 22 8.03 -23.39 -43.63
N LEU A 23 7.19 -24.40 -43.44
CA LEU A 23 6.30 -24.49 -42.28
C LEU A 23 7.04 -24.79 -40.96
N LEU A 24 8.16 -25.52 -41.01
CA LEU A 24 8.99 -25.80 -39.83
C LEU A 24 9.82 -24.60 -39.36
N ALA A 25 10.10 -23.63 -40.25
CA ALA A 25 10.88 -22.43 -39.93
C ALA A 25 10.10 -21.32 -39.19
N VAL A 26 8.76 -21.45 -39.05
CA VAL A 26 7.91 -20.46 -38.33
C VAL A 26 7.72 -20.84 -36.86
N LEU A 27 8.20 -22.01 -36.43
CA LEU A 27 8.43 -22.34 -35.02
C LEU A 27 9.73 -21.70 -34.52
N ALA A 28 9.87 -20.38 -34.69
CA ALA A 28 10.67 -19.60 -33.77
C ALA A 28 10.09 -19.87 -32.36
N PRO A 29 10.90 -20.27 -31.36
CA PRO A 29 10.39 -20.44 -30.02
C PRO A 29 9.86 -19.07 -29.55
N ALA A 30 8.53 -18.95 -29.47
CA ALA A 30 7.88 -17.82 -28.82
C ALA A 30 8.50 -17.73 -27.43
N GLY A 31 9.33 -16.70 -27.22
CA GLY A 31 10.40 -16.74 -26.23
C GLY A 31 9.87 -17.21 -24.89
N ALA A 32 10.20 -18.46 -24.54
CA ALA A 32 9.78 -19.03 -23.26
C ALA A 32 10.38 -18.10 -22.21
N SER A 33 9.51 -17.35 -21.53
CA SER A 33 9.90 -16.49 -20.42
C SER A 33 10.67 -17.38 -19.46
N GLN A 34 12.00 -17.23 -19.42
CA GLN A 34 12.81 -18.06 -18.56
C GLN A 34 12.32 -17.81 -17.13
N GLY A 35 11.85 -18.91 -16.52
CA GLY A 35 11.30 -18.91 -15.19
C GLY A 35 12.46 -19.08 -14.23
N ARG A 36 12.61 -18.15 -13.30
CA ARG A 36 13.57 -18.28 -12.21
C ARG A 36 12.86 -18.68 -10.94
N GLU A 37 13.48 -19.60 -10.20
CA GLU A 37 13.03 -19.91 -8.85
C GLU A 37 13.37 -18.73 -7.92
N ILE A 38 12.40 -18.37 -7.09
CA ILE A 38 12.55 -17.44 -5.98
C ILE A 38 11.97 -18.06 -4.71
N THR A 39 12.46 -17.59 -3.56
CA THR A 39 11.87 -17.89 -2.25
C THR A 39 11.25 -16.61 -1.72
N ASP A 40 10.00 -16.66 -1.28
CA ASP A 40 9.32 -15.49 -0.71
C ASP A 40 9.67 -15.21 0.76
N MET A 41 9.08 -14.15 1.33
CA MET A 41 9.38 -13.72 2.70
C MET A 41 8.95 -14.73 3.78
N PHE A 42 8.25 -15.81 3.41
CA PHE A 42 7.79 -16.88 4.29
C PHE A 42 8.42 -18.24 3.95
N GLY A 43 9.47 -18.26 3.11
CA GLY A 43 10.18 -19.48 2.74
C GLY A 43 9.52 -20.29 1.62
N LYS A 44 8.40 -19.82 1.05
CA LYS A 44 7.72 -20.54 -0.03
C LYS A 44 8.44 -20.32 -1.35
N LYS A 45 8.74 -21.41 -2.07
CA LYS A 45 9.30 -21.36 -3.42
C LYS A 45 8.23 -21.06 -4.47
N ALA A 46 8.59 -20.26 -5.48
CA ALA A 46 7.78 -20.02 -6.67
C ALA A 46 8.68 -19.89 -7.91
N SER A 47 8.21 -20.37 -9.06
CA SER A 47 8.83 -20.05 -10.36
C SER A 47 8.14 -18.81 -10.92
N VAL A 48 8.90 -17.75 -11.21
CA VAL A 48 8.40 -16.48 -11.73
C VAL A 48 9.13 -16.09 -13.01
N PRO A 49 8.48 -15.34 -13.93
CA PRO A 49 9.19 -14.70 -15.04
C PRO A 49 10.39 -13.89 -14.58
N ASP A 50 11.47 -13.87 -15.37
CA ASP A 50 12.63 -13.02 -15.09
C ASP A 50 12.28 -11.53 -15.00
N HIS A 51 11.34 -11.09 -15.84
CA HIS A 51 10.96 -9.68 -16.04
C HIS A 51 9.44 -9.49 -16.09
N PRO A 52 8.72 -9.68 -14.96
CA PRO A 52 7.27 -9.50 -14.93
C PRO A 52 6.88 -8.04 -15.21
N ARG A 53 5.84 -7.87 -16.03
CA ARG A 53 5.27 -6.60 -16.50
C ARG A 53 3.78 -6.47 -16.19
N LYS A 54 3.09 -7.54 -15.81
CA LYS A 54 1.67 -7.52 -15.44
C LYS A 54 1.47 -8.26 -14.14
N VAL A 55 1.28 -7.51 -13.05
CA VAL A 55 1.19 -8.04 -11.69
C VAL A 55 -0.10 -7.57 -11.02
N TYR A 56 -0.79 -8.51 -10.39
CA TYR A 56 -1.97 -8.24 -9.56
C TYR A 56 -1.60 -8.37 -8.08
N SER A 57 -2.27 -7.60 -7.22
CA SER A 57 -2.05 -7.60 -5.78
C SER A 57 -3.35 -7.73 -5.02
N THR A 58 -3.38 -8.62 -4.02
CA THR A 58 -4.63 -9.05 -3.38
C THR A 58 -5.21 -8.05 -2.38
N SER A 59 -4.44 -7.03 -1.98
CA SER A 59 -4.83 -6.04 -0.97
C SER A 59 -4.32 -4.63 -1.33
N PRO A 60 -5.01 -3.55 -0.89
CA PRO A 60 -4.59 -2.17 -1.15
C PRO A 60 -3.16 -1.81 -0.70
N PRO A 61 -2.66 -2.24 0.48
CA PRO A 61 -1.27 -1.98 0.89
C PRO A 61 -0.23 -2.45 -0.14
N VAL A 62 -0.43 -3.65 -0.69
CA VAL A 62 0.45 -4.23 -1.70
C VAL A 62 0.30 -3.47 -3.03
N THR A 63 -0.93 -3.14 -3.45
CA THR A 63 -1.18 -2.34 -4.66
C THR A 63 -0.51 -0.97 -4.61
N TYR A 64 -0.54 -0.30 -3.44
CA TYR A 64 0.16 0.97 -3.24
C TYR A 64 1.69 0.78 -3.31
N MET A 65 2.22 -0.30 -2.74
CA MET A 65 3.66 -0.61 -2.82
C MET A 65 4.11 -0.93 -4.25
N LEU A 66 3.32 -1.69 -5.02
CA LEU A 66 3.58 -1.93 -6.45
C LEU A 66 3.52 -0.63 -7.25
N TYR A 67 2.53 0.24 -7.00
CA TYR A 67 2.46 1.58 -7.59
C TYR A 67 3.76 2.39 -7.36
N ALA A 68 4.28 2.37 -6.12
CA ALA A 68 5.51 3.08 -5.79
C ALA A 68 6.75 2.47 -6.48
N LEU A 69 6.80 1.14 -6.68
CA LEU A 69 7.88 0.47 -7.39
C LEU A 69 7.85 0.79 -8.90
N ASP A 70 6.74 0.50 -9.57
CA ASP A 70 6.50 0.83 -10.98
C ASP A 70 4.99 0.74 -11.26
N PRO A 71 4.27 1.86 -11.47
CA PRO A 71 2.82 1.81 -11.62
C PRO A 71 2.40 1.11 -12.92
N SER A 72 3.24 1.14 -13.96
CA SER A 72 2.94 0.53 -15.27
C SER A 72 2.78 -0.99 -15.24
N MET A 73 3.21 -1.63 -14.14
CA MET A 73 3.11 -3.07 -13.97
C MET A 73 1.73 -3.54 -13.48
N LEU A 74 0.87 -2.64 -13.03
CA LEU A 74 -0.39 -3.00 -12.38
C LEU A 74 -1.38 -3.60 -13.38
N ALA A 75 -1.73 -4.86 -13.17
CA ALA A 75 -2.71 -5.58 -13.99
C ALA A 75 -4.15 -5.07 -13.80
N GLY A 76 -4.43 -4.47 -12.64
CA GLY A 76 -5.74 -3.98 -12.22
C GLY A 76 -5.67 -3.41 -10.81
N LEU A 77 -6.78 -2.83 -10.35
CA LEU A 77 -6.88 -2.16 -9.05
C LEU A 77 -7.86 -2.88 -8.11
N ASN A 78 -7.66 -2.75 -6.80
CA ASN A 78 -8.62 -3.29 -5.83
C ASN A 78 -9.92 -2.50 -5.73
N PHE A 79 -9.90 -1.21 -6.07
CA PHE A 79 -11.06 -0.31 -6.09
C PHE A 79 -10.79 0.88 -7.03
N PRO A 80 -11.83 1.63 -7.46
CA PRO A 80 -11.66 2.75 -8.39
C PRO A 80 -10.83 3.92 -7.85
N VAL A 81 -10.01 4.53 -8.72
CA VAL A 81 -9.33 5.80 -8.41
C VAL A 81 -10.36 6.89 -8.15
N ARG A 82 -10.39 7.42 -6.92
CA ARG A 82 -11.36 8.43 -6.49
C ARG A 82 -10.99 9.81 -7.05
N PRO A 83 -11.94 10.74 -7.26
CA PRO A 83 -11.69 12.02 -7.93
C PRO A 83 -10.52 12.83 -7.35
N TRP A 84 -10.42 12.93 -6.03
CA TRP A 84 -9.35 13.66 -5.33
C TRP A 84 -7.96 13.00 -5.46
N GLN A 85 -7.90 11.70 -5.77
CA GLN A 85 -6.63 10.99 -5.97
C GLN A 85 -6.05 11.27 -7.36
N LYS A 86 -6.88 11.66 -8.35
CA LYS A 86 -6.47 11.82 -9.75
C LYS A 86 -5.37 12.85 -9.97
N ARG A 87 -5.22 13.88 -9.11
CA ARG A 87 -4.12 14.86 -9.20
C ARG A 87 -2.78 14.34 -8.68
N TYR A 88 -2.78 13.17 -8.02
CA TYR A 88 -1.65 12.62 -7.28
C TYR A 88 -1.25 11.20 -7.71
N LEU A 89 -1.90 10.65 -8.74
CA LEU A 89 -1.64 9.31 -9.26
C LEU A 89 -1.48 9.36 -10.77
N ASP A 90 -0.72 8.40 -11.32
CA ASP A 90 -0.58 8.23 -12.75
C ASP A 90 -1.94 8.09 -13.46
N LYS A 91 -2.10 8.78 -14.60
CA LYS A 91 -3.35 8.79 -15.36
C LYS A 91 -3.73 7.41 -15.89
N HIS A 92 -2.77 6.53 -16.20
CA HIS A 92 -3.11 5.21 -16.77
C HIS A 92 -3.88 4.32 -15.80
N LEU A 93 -3.75 4.55 -14.48
CA LEU A 93 -4.54 3.81 -13.47
C LEU A 93 -6.05 3.95 -13.68
N GLN A 94 -6.51 5.05 -14.28
CA GLN A 94 -7.93 5.29 -14.54
C GLN A 94 -8.49 4.39 -15.65
N GLY A 95 -7.63 3.77 -16.47
CA GLY A 95 -7.99 2.79 -17.50
C GLY A 95 -7.82 1.33 -17.06
N LEU A 96 -7.30 1.07 -15.85
CA LEU A 96 -7.11 -0.28 -15.35
C LEU A 96 -8.42 -0.92 -14.87
N PRO A 97 -8.62 -2.23 -15.08
CA PRO A 97 -9.80 -2.93 -14.59
C PRO A 97 -9.82 -3.00 -13.07
N ILE A 98 -11.01 -2.96 -12.48
CA ILE A 98 -11.20 -3.17 -11.05
C ILE A 98 -11.36 -4.67 -10.80
N LEU A 99 -10.36 -5.26 -10.15
CA LEU A 99 -10.28 -6.70 -9.89
C LEU A 99 -10.73 -7.07 -8.47
N GLY A 100 -10.92 -6.07 -7.60
CA GLY A 100 -11.23 -6.28 -6.18
C GLY A 100 -10.02 -6.78 -5.40
N GLY A 101 -10.26 -7.39 -4.25
CA GLY A 101 -9.22 -7.90 -3.36
C GLY A 101 -9.83 -8.32 -2.02
N TRP A 102 -9.01 -8.87 -1.13
CA TRP A 102 -9.41 -9.25 0.22
C TRP A 102 -9.00 -8.15 1.20
N PHE A 103 -9.98 -7.33 1.62
CA PHE A 103 -9.77 -6.22 2.56
C PHE A 103 -11.08 -5.76 3.22
N GLY A 104 -10.98 -5.12 4.38
CA GLY A 104 -12.16 -4.76 5.17
C GLY A 104 -12.94 -6.00 5.62
N GLN A 105 -14.22 -5.83 5.95
CA GLN A 105 -15.07 -6.91 6.47
C GLN A 105 -15.53 -7.92 5.40
N ALA A 106 -15.72 -7.48 4.14
CA ALA A 106 -16.41 -8.29 3.13
C ALA A 106 -15.94 -8.10 1.68
N ALA A 107 -14.87 -7.33 1.41
CA ALA A 107 -14.39 -7.21 0.03
C ALA A 107 -13.78 -8.54 -0.43
N THR A 108 -14.18 -8.97 -1.62
CA THR A 108 -13.62 -10.12 -2.32
C THR A 108 -13.27 -9.72 -3.76
N PRO A 109 -12.33 -10.39 -4.42
CA PRO A 109 -12.00 -10.12 -5.81
C PRO A 109 -12.92 -10.85 -6.79
N ASN A 110 -12.94 -10.35 -8.02
CA ASN A 110 -13.51 -11.08 -9.16
C ASN A 110 -12.44 -12.00 -9.76
N LEU A 111 -12.43 -13.27 -9.35
CA LEU A 111 -11.46 -14.27 -9.80
C LEU A 111 -11.50 -14.52 -11.31
N GLU A 112 -12.67 -14.51 -11.94
CA GLU A 112 -12.83 -14.67 -13.39
C GLU A 112 -12.16 -13.51 -14.15
N MET A 113 -12.33 -12.28 -13.67
CA MET A 113 -11.68 -11.11 -14.25
C MET A 113 -10.17 -11.12 -14.03
N ILE A 114 -9.67 -11.65 -12.90
CA ILE A 114 -8.23 -11.86 -12.69
C ILE A 114 -7.68 -12.86 -13.71
N LEU A 115 -8.35 -14.01 -13.90
CA LEU A 115 -7.97 -15.00 -14.91
C LEU A 115 -8.00 -14.41 -16.33
N LYS A 116 -9.03 -13.62 -16.66
CA LYS A 116 -9.18 -12.94 -17.96
C LYS A 116 -8.12 -11.87 -18.22
N VAL A 117 -7.71 -11.13 -17.18
CA VAL A 117 -6.60 -10.17 -17.27
C VAL A 117 -5.25 -10.88 -17.40
N ASN A 118 -5.15 -12.10 -16.89
CA ASN A 118 -3.98 -12.98 -16.92
C ASN A 118 -2.69 -12.29 -16.41
N PRO A 119 -2.62 -11.95 -15.10
CA PRO A 119 -1.38 -11.47 -14.50
C PRO A 119 -0.31 -12.56 -14.48
N GLU A 120 0.93 -12.16 -14.69
CA GLU A 120 2.11 -13.02 -14.69
C GLU A 120 2.53 -13.43 -13.26
N ILE A 121 2.23 -12.59 -12.27
CA ILE A 121 2.46 -12.84 -10.83
C ILE A 121 1.28 -12.26 -10.04
N VAL A 122 0.88 -12.93 -8.97
CA VAL A 122 0.04 -12.36 -7.90
C VAL A 122 0.87 -12.12 -6.65
N VAL A 123 0.74 -10.94 -6.04
CA VAL A 123 1.41 -10.57 -4.78
C VAL A 123 0.39 -10.49 -3.66
N THR A 124 0.60 -11.26 -2.60
CA THR A 124 -0.20 -11.25 -1.37
C THR A 124 0.55 -10.58 -0.23
N SER A 125 -0.21 -10.01 0.71
CA SER A 125 0.30 -9.64 2.04
C SER A 125 -0.20 -10.68 3.04
N SER A 126 0.70 -11.30 3.80
CA SER A 126 0.34 -12.26 4.84
C SER A 126 0.19 -11.55 6.19
N TYR A 127 -1.01 -11.63 6.77
CA TYR A 127 -1.33 -11.20 8.14
C TYR A 127 -1.86 -12.40 8.93
N ASP A 128 -1.26 -12.72 10.08
CA ASP A 128 -1.68 -13.85 10.92
C ASP A 128 -3.15 -13.70 11.37
N SER A 129 -4.06 -14.32 10.60
CA SER A 129 -5.49 -14.03 10.64
C SER A 129 -6.30 -15.03 9.79
N ALA A 130 -7.59 -15.18 10.09
CA ALA A 130 -8.51 -15.99 9.28
C ALA A 130 -8.71 -15.47 7.84
N MET A 131 -8.27 -14.25 7.52
CA MET A 131 -8.30 -13.72 6.15
C MET A 131 -7.24 -14.42 5.29
N ASN A 132 -6.06 -14.71 5.83
CA ASN A 132 -4.99 -15.42 5.12
C ASN A 132 -5.46 -16.76 4.56
N THR A 133 -6.15 -17.59 5.37
CA THR A 133 -6.63 -18.90 4.94
C THR A 133 -7.51 -18.80 3.68
N LYS A 134 -8.41 -17.82 3.63
CA LYS A 134 -9.28 -17.58 2.46
C LYS A 134 -8.49 -17.11 1.24
N VAL A 135 -7.48 -16.26 1.42
CA VAL A 135 -6.58 -15.83 0.35
C VAL A 135 -5.78 -17.02 -0.18
N ASP A 136 -5.15 -17.81 0.70
CA ASP A 136 -4.34 -18.96 0.33
C ASP A 136 -5.14 -20.05 -0.39
N GLU A 137 -6.37 -20.35 0.07
CA GLU A 137 -7.25 -21.30 -0.60
C GLU A 137 -7.67 -20.85 -2.01
N ALA A 138 -7.98 -19.57 -2.19
CA ALA A 138 -8.26 -19.01 -3.51
C ALA A 138 -7.01 -19.02 -4.39
N MET A 139 -5.86 -18.62 -3.84
CA MET A 139 -4.58 -18.54 -4.55
C MET A 139 -4.03 -19.91 -4.97
N LYS A 140 -4.29 -20.98 -4.20
CA LYS A 140 -3.95 -22.38 -4.61
C LYS A 140 -4.63 -22.81 -5.91
N ARG A 141 -5.73 -22.17 -6.31
CA ARG A 141 -6.50 -22.50 -7.53
C ARG A 141 -6.11 -21.64 -8.73
N MET A 142 -5.22 -20.66 -8.55
CA MET A 142 -4.80 -19.76 -9.62
C MET A 142 -3.64 -20.38 -10.42
N PRO A 143 -3.65 -20.32 -11.77
CA PRO A 143 -2.63 -20.94 -12.61
C PRO A 143 -1.32 -20.13 -12.73
N MET A 144 -1.28 -18.91 -12.16
CA MET A 144 -0.09 -18.04 -12.13
C MET A 144 0.62 -18.08 -10.76
N PRO A 145 1.94 -17.85 -10.70
CA PRO A 145 2.68 -17.86 -9.44
C PRO A 145 2.21 -16.80 -8.45
N VAL A 146 2.15 -17.20 -7.18
CA VAL A 146 1.70 -16.36 -6.06
C VAL A 146 2.79 -16.25 -5.00
N ILE A 147 3.18 -15.01 -4.70
CA ILE A 147 4.27 -14.65 -3.78
C ILE A 147 3.74 -13.84 -2.59
N SER A 148 4.21 -14.13 -1.39
CA SER A 148 3.80 -13.43 -0.17
C SER A 148 4.86 -12.45 0.35
N VAL A 149 4.43 -11.28 0.82
CA VAL A 149 5.26 -10.29 1.54
C VAL A 149 4.71 -10.01 2.94
N SER A 150 5.61 -9.74 3.89
CA SER A 150 5.20 -9.24 5.22
C SER A 150 4.93 -7.74 5.14
N LEU A 151 3.80 -7.31 5.70
CA LEU A 151 3.40 -5.89 5.85
C LEU A 151 2.65 -5.68 7.19
N ASN A 152 2.99 -6.47 8.21
CA ASN A 152 2.34 -6.48 9.52
C ASN A 152 2.70 -5.24 10.36
N SER A 153 3.87 -4.66 10.10
CA SER A 153 4.39 -3.43 10.73
C SER A 153 5.02 -2.53 9.68
N LEU A 154 5.11 -1.23 9.96
CA LEU A 154 5.92 -0.30 9.18
C LEU A 154 7.40 -0.74 9.07
N THR A 155 7.90 -1.52 10.04
CA THR A 155 9.26 -2.06 10.01
C THR A 155 9.50 -3.12 8.92
N ASP A 156 8.44 -3.70 8.34
CA ASP A 156 8.55 -4.67 7.24
C ASP A 156 8.81 -4.02 5.88
N TYR A 157 8.33 -2.78 5.68
CA TYR A 157 8.38 -2.08 4.38
C TYR A 157 9.79 -1.98 3.76
N PRO A 158 10.87 -1.69 4.51
CA PRO A 158 12.23 -1.78 3.99
C PRO A 158 12.56 -3.14 3.36
N GLY A 159 12.15 -4.24 4.00
CA GLY A 159 12.36 -5.59 3.51
C GLY A 159 11.52 -5.85 2.26
N ALA A 160 10.21 -5.55 2.34
CA ALA A 160 9.26 -5.75 1.25
C ALA A 160 9.63 -4.96 -0.03
N PHE A 161 10.02 -3.68 0.08
CA PHE A 161 10.49 -2.89 -1.07
C PHE A 161 11.74 -3.47 -1.72
N SER A 162 12.72 -3.90 -0.91
CA SER A 162 13.96 -4.49 -1.42
C SER A 162 13.69 -5.84 -2.09
N TYR A 163 12.87 -6.69 -1.47
CA TYR A 163 12.48 -8.00 -1.97
C TYR A 163 11.69 -7.89 -3.28
N LEU A 164 10.61 -7.10 -3.31
CA LEU A 164 9.81 -6.92 -4.53
C LEU A 164 10.61 -6.20 -5.63
N GLY A 165 11.46 -5.23 -5.30
CA GLY A 165 12.40 -4.68 -6.28
C GLY A 165 13.32 -5.76 -6.89
N GLY A 166 13.74 -6.74 -6.07
CA GLY A 166 14.48 -7.92 -6.51
C GLY A 166 13.67 -8.87 -7.40
N VAL A 167 12.44 -9.21 -7.03
CA VAL A 167 11.56 -10.13 -7.78
C VAL A 167 11.09 -9.52 -9.10
N LEU A 168 10.74 -8.23 -9.09
CA LEU A 168 10.06 -7.57 -10.21
C LEU A 168 11.03 -6.94 -11.22
N GLY A 169 12.33 -7.16 -11.09
CA GLY A 169 13.34 -6.54 -11.96
C GLY A 169 13.39 -5.00 -11.80
N ARG A 170 13.17 -4.49 -10.58
CA ARG A 170 13.21 -3.07 -10.21
C ARG A 170 14.22 -2.81 -9.08
N LYS A 171 15.35 -3.53 -9.09
CA LYS A 171 16.33 -3.59 -7.97
C LYS A 171 16.76 -2.22 -7.44
N ALA A 172 17.22 -1.32 -8.31
CA ALA A 172 17.66 0.02 -7.92
C ALA A 172 16.53 0.83 -7.25
N ARG A 173 15.30 0.73 -7.80
CA ARG A 173 14.11 1.41 -7.30
C ARG A 173 13.62 0.84 -5.97
N GLY A 174 13.61 -0.49 -5.82
CA GLY A 174 13.31 -1.14 -4.55
C GLY A 174 14.33 -0.78 -3.46
N LYS A 175 15.62 -0.65 -3.82
CA LYS A 175 16.66 -0.17 -2.90
C LYS A 175 16.41 1.29 -2.49
N GLU A 176 16.16 2.19 -3.44
CA GLU A 176 15.86 3.61 -3.19
C GLU A 176 14.72 3.79 -2.17
N LEU A 177 13.62 3.05 -2.34
CA LEU A 177 12.48 3.08 -1.42
C LEU A 177 12.79 2.41 -0.08
N SER A 178 13.57 1.32 -0.07
CA SER A 178 14.03 0.64 1.15
C SER A 178 14.92 1.56 2.00
N ASP A 179 15.90 2.23 1.39
CA ASP A 179 16.85 3.12 2.06
C ASP A 179 16.12 4.29 2.74
N TYR A 180 15.19 4.95 2.03
CA TYR A 180 14.34 6.00 2.62
C TYR A 180 13.51 5.46 3.80
N SER A 181 12.96 4.25 3.65
CA SER A 181 12.15 3.61 4.70
C SER A 181 12.98 3.34 5.96
N ARG A 182 14.20 2.79 5.82
CA ARG A 182 15.15 2.56 6.93
C ARG A 182 15.57 3.86 7.60
N SER A 183 15.92 4.88 6.82
CA SER A 183 16.32 6.18 7.35
C SER A 183 15.18 6.82 8.17
N THR A 184 13.95 6.76 7.66
CA THR A 184 12.76 7.27 8.37
C THR A 184 12.52 6.52 9.67
N LEU A 185 12.51 5.19 9.66
CA LEU A 185 12.33 4.38 10.87
C LEU A 185 13.42 4.65 11.92
N ALA A 186 14.68 4.77 11.51
CA ALA A 186 15.79 5.10 12.40
C ALA A 186 15.63 6.50 13.02
N GLN A 187 15.23 7.51 12.23
CA GLN A 187 14.95 8.86 12.73
C GLN A 187 13.81 8.88 13.75
N MET A 188 12.71 8.16 13.50
CA MET A 188 11.56 8.10 14.41
C MET A 188 11.91 7.35 15.71
N SER A 189 12.66 6.24 15.61
CA SER A 189 13.16 5.51 16.77
C SER A 189 14.10 6.35 17.64
N ALA A 190 15.04 7.08 17.02
CA ALA A 190 15.94 7.99 17.72
C ALA A 190 15.18 9.14 18.41
N LEU A 191 14.17 9.72 17.74
CA LEU A 191 13.27 10.69 18.36
C LEU A 191 12.55 10.08 19.57
N ALA A 192 11.92 8.91 19.43
CA ALA A 192 11.18 8.24 20.48
C ALA A 192 12.04 7.88 21.71
N ALA A 193 13.32 7.54 21.49
CA ALA A 193 14.30 7.30 22.54
C ALA A 193 14.74 8.59 23.25
N SER A 194 14.76 9.73 22.55
CA SER A 194 15.08 11.04 23.13
C SER A 194 13.98 11.65 24.00
N ILE A 195 12.74 11.11 23.97
CA ILE A 195 11.62 11.57 24.81
C ILE A 195 11.48 10.68 26.06
N PRO A 196 11.78 11.21 27.25
CA PRO A 196 11.55 10.51 28.52
C PRO A 196 10.09 10.06 28.68
N PRO A 197 9.81 8.89 29.29
CA PRO A 197 8.45 8.33 29.39
C PRO A 197 7.40 9.30 29.96
N GLU A 198 7.77 10.12 30.94
CA GLU A 198 6.91 11.11 31.60
C GLU A 198 6.64 12.36 30.74
N LYS A 199 7.45 12.59 29.69
CA LYS A 199 7.28 13.67 28.71
C LYS A 199 6.61 13.20 27.41
N ARG A 200 6.21 11.92 27.33
CA ARG A 200 5.54 11.38 26.15
C ARG A 200 4.11 11.92 26.06
N ALA A 201 3.85 12.70 25.02
CA ALA A 201 2.56 13.34 24.79
C ALA A 201 1.44 12.29 24.76
N SER A 202 0.37 12.51 25.53
CA SER A 202 -0.78 11.61 25.52
C SER A 202 -1.63 11.86 24.27
N VAL A 203 -1.86 10.80 23.49
CA VAL A 203 -2.55 10.85 22.20
C VAL A 203 -3.81 10.01 22.25
N TYR A 204 -4.93 10.59 21.83
CA TYR A 204 -6.14 9.86 21.48
C TYR A 204 -6.28 9.83 19.96
N TYR A 205 -6.50 8.64 19.39
CA TYR A 205 -6.85 8.48 17.99
C TYR A 205 -8.38 8.38 17.89
N ALA A 206 -9.00 9.43 17.38
CA ALA A 206 -10.45 9.54 17.25
C ALA A 206 -10.89 9.06 15.87
N GLU A 207 -11.70 8.00 15.86
CA GLU A 207 -12.33 7.41 14.69
C GLU A 207 -13.86 7.40 14.84
N GLY A 208 -14.55 7.22 13.72
CA GLY A 208 -16.00 7.31 13.65
C GLY A 208 -16.51 8.75 13.55
N VAL A 209 -17.76 8.90 13.10
CA VAL A 209 -18.38 10.22 12.86
C VAL A 209 -18.65 11.01 14.15
N ASP A 210 -18.57 10.34 15.29
CA ASP A 210 -18.72 10.83 16.66
C ASP A 210 -17.37 10.95 17.41
N GLY A 211 -16.28 10.43 16.86
CA GLY A 211 -14.97 10.35 17.51
C GLY A 211 -14.91 9.40 18.71
N LEU A 212 -15.86 8.46 18.83
CA LEU A 212 -16.00 7.51 19.95
C LEU A 212 -15.63 6.06 19.57
N SER A 213 -14.96 5.87 18.44
CA SER A 213 -14.14 4.69 18.14
C SER A 213 -12.66 5.05 18.27
N THR A 214 -11.84 4.09 18.65
CA THR A 214 -10.39 4.25 18.78
C THR A 214 -9.66 2.92 18.58
N GLU A 215 -8.34 2.91 18.79
CA GLU A 215 -7.49 1.75 18.59
C GLU A 215 -6.68 1.44 19.83
N CYS A 216 -6.54 0.16 20.16
CA CYS A 216 -5.60 -0.30 21.18
C CYS A 216 -4.18 0.18 20.86
N ASP A 217 -3.39 0.45 21.89
CA ASP A 217 -1.96 0.74 21.77
C ASP A 217 -1.13 -0.40 21.14
N SER A 218 -1.65 -1.63 21.22
CA SER A 218 -1.11 -2.82 20.55
C SER A 218 -1.58 -3.01 19.11
N SER A 219 -2.54 -2.21 18.62
CA SER A 219 -3.09 -2.33 17.27
C SER A 219 -2.12 -1.79 16.22
N GLN A 220 -2.00 -2.50 15.10
CA GLN A 220 -1.30 -1.99 13.92
C GLN A 220 -1.87 -0.65 13.44
N HIS A 221 -3.15 -0.36 13.71
CA HIS A 221 -3.82 0.88 13.31
C HIS A 221 -3.33 2.11 14.12
N ALA A 222 -2.83 1.91 15.35
CA ALA A 222 -2.27 2.96 16.20
C ALA A 222 -0.72 3.05 16.15
N GLU A 223 -0.05 2.16 15.42
CA GLU A 223 1.42 1.93 15.41
C GLU A 223 2.28 3.21 15.40
N LEU A 224 1.87 4.24 14.64
CA LEU A 224 2.64 5.47 14.51
C LEU A 224 2.76 6.27 15.81
N ILE A 225 1.82 6.13 16.75
CA ILE A 225 1.85 6.83 18.03
C ILE A 225 3.07 6.41 18.87
N PRO A 226 3.23 5.12 19.26
CA PRO A 226 4.42 4.70 20.00
C PRO A 226 5.70 4.79 19.17
N LEU A 227 5.65 4.60 17.84
CA LEU A 227 6.83 4.67 16.97
C LEU A 227 7.58 6.01 17.06
N VAL A 228 6.85 7.12 17.24
CA VAL A 228 7.44 8.46 17.37
C VAL A 228 7.57 8.92 18.84
N GLY A 229 7.37 8.01 19.79
CA GLY A 229 7.44 8.30 21.22
C GLY A 229 6.18 8.93 21.81
N GLY A 230 5.04 8.87 21.13
CA GLY A 230 3.74 9.24 21.72
C GLY A 230 3.21 8.16 22.68
N ARG A 231 2.26 8.54 23.54
CA ARG A 231 1.58 7.63 24.46
C ARG A 231 0.11 7.50 24.07
N ASN A 232 -0.28 6.40 23.40
CA ASN A 232 -1.71 6.11 23.21
C ASN A 232 -2.38 6.00 24.60
N VAL A 233 -3.53 6.65 24.75
CA VAL A 233 -4.32 6.66 25.99
C VAL A 233 -5.17 5.41 26.14
N HIS A 234 -5.61 4.80 25.05
CA HIS A 234 -6.40 3.57 25.07
C HIS A 234 -5.46 2.36 25.13
N ARG A 235 -5.49 1.64 26.27
CA ARG A 235 -4.58 0.53 26.57
C ARG A 235 -5.33 -0.78 26.60
N CYS A 236 -5.09 -1.63 25.61
CA CYS A 236 -5.75 -2.92 25.46
C CYS A 236 -4.99 -3.82 24.49
N ARG A 237 -5.41 -5.08 24.42
CA ARG A 237 -4.95 -6.02 23.39
C ARG A 237 -5.98 -6.01 22.25
N SER A 238 -5.57 -5.62 21.04
CA SER A 238 -6.42 -5.64 19.85
C SER A 238 -7.00 -7.05 19.68
N ALA A 239 -8.33 -7.18 19.72
CA ALA A 239 -9.01 -8.47 19.59
C ALA A 239 -9.27 -8.81 18.11
N GLU A 240 -9.54 -7.80 17.29
CA GLU A 240 -9.85 -7.96 15.86
C GLU A 240 -8.81 -7.28 14.97
N LEU A 241 -8.70 -7.77 13.72
CA LEU A 241 -7.82 -7.21 12.69
C LEU A 241 -8.25 -5.80 12.24
N MET A 242 -9.52 -5.43 12.44
CA MET A 242 -10.12 -4.17 12.00
C MET A 242 -10.11 -3.06 13.06
N GLY A 243 -9.93 -3.41 14.35
CA GLY A 243 -10.02 -2.47 15.47
C GLY A 243 -11.35 -1.71 15.55
N MET A 244 -11.31 -0.38 15.67
CA MET A 244 -12.45 0.52 15.96
C MET A 244 -13.12 0.31 17.34
N GLU A 245 -12.33 -0.07 18.34
CA GLU A 245 -12.72 -0.26 19.74
C GLU A 245 -13.62 0.89 20.24
N LYS A 246 -14.76 0.55 20.84
CA LYS A 246 -15.74 1.54 21.31
C LYS A 246 -15.37 2.08 22.69
N VAL A 247 -15.38 3.41 22.82
CA VAL A 247 -15.15 4.13 24.08
C VAL A 247 -16.27 5.11 24.35
N SER A 248 -16.65 5.29 25.62
CA SER A 248 -17.62 6.33 25.99
C SER A 248 -16.93 7.71 26.02
N PHE A 249 -17.73 8.79 25.94
CA PHE A 249 -17.18 10.14 26.06
C PHE A 249 -16.52 10.37 27.44
N GLU A 250 -17.09 9.80 28.50
CA GLU A 250 -16.53 9.83 29.86
C GLU A 250 -15.14 9.19 29.89
N GLN A 251 -14.94 8.09 29.16
CA GLN A 251 -13.64 7.44 29.06
C GLN A 251 -12.61 8.32 28.35
N VAL A 252 -13.00 9.05 27.30
CA VAL A 252 -12.13 10.04 26.62
C VAL A 252 -11.85 11.24 27.53
N LEU A 253 -12.82 11.68 28.34
CA LEU A 253 -12.66 12.74 29.33
C LEU A 253 -11.67 12.31 30.44
N LEU A 254 -11.74 11.07 30.91
CA LEU A 254 -10.78 10.49 31.87
C LEU A 254 -9.37 10.37 31.27
N TYR A 255 -9.24 10.05 29.98
CA TYR A 255 -7.95 10.06 29.30
C TYR A 255 -7.33 11.46 29.18
N ASN A 256 -8.18 12.50 29.07
CA ASN A 256 -7.82 13.92 28.93
C ASN A 256 -6.56 14.15 28.04
N PRO A 257 -6.59 13.69 26.78
CA PRO A 257 -5.41 13.67 25.91
C PRO A 257 -4.82 15.06 25.67
N GLU A 258 -3.51 15.10 25.44
CA GLU A 258 -2.78 16.31 25.03
C GLU A 258 -2.84 16.56 23.53
N VAL A 259 -3.03 15.51 22.74
CA VAL A 259 -3.21 15.55 21.28
C VAL A 259 -4.37 14.62 20.89
N ILE A 260 -5.22 15.09 19.97
CA ILE A 260 -6.19 14.24 19.27
C ILE A 260 -5.80 14.16 17.79
N LEU A 261 -5.62 12.95 17.28
CA LEU A 261 -5.52 12.68 15.85
C LEU A 261 -6.91 12.24 15.37
N VAL A 262 -7.44 12.87 14.32
CA VAL A 262 -8.80 12.63 13.82
C VAL A 262 -8.77 12.01 12.44
N MET A 263 -9.54 10.95 12.23
CA MET A 263 -9.72 10.29 10.92
C MET A 263 -10.83 10.95 10.07
N GLU A 264 -11.95 11.32 10.68
CA GLU A 264 -13.14 11.85 10.00
C GLU A 264 -13.21 13.39 9.95
N ASP A 265 -13.26 13.93 8.73
CA ASP A 265 -13.48 15.36 8.43
C ASP A 265 -14.74 15.93 9.13
N VAL A 266 -15.82 15.12 9.20
CA VAL A 266 -17.10 15.49 9.83
C VAL A 266 -16.96 15.68 11.34
N PHE A 267 -16.19 14.83 12.02
CA PHE A 267 -15.93 14.95 13.45
C PHE A 267 -14.96 16.12 13.72
N TYR A 268 -13.90 16.25 12.91
CA TYR A 268 -12.92 17.34 13.01
C TYR A 268 -13.54 18.74 12.96
N ARG A 269 -14.57 18.95 12.12
CA ARG A 269 -15.28 20.23 12.03
C ARG A 269 -16.12 20.54 13.28
N LYS A 270 -16.64 19.52 13.97
CA LYS A 270 -17.58 19.67 15.09
C LYS A 270 -16.89 19.77 16.45
N ILE A 271 -15.77 19.08 16.63
CA ILE A 271 -15.08 18.93 17.93
C ILE A 271 -14.73 20.25 18.62
N PHE A 272 -14.47 21.32 17.87
CA PHE A 272 -14.14 22.64 18.42
C PHE A 272 -15.36 23.43 18.92
N SER A 273 -16.54 23.17 18.35
CA SER A 273 -17.82 23.81 18.72
C SER A 273 -18.62 23.04 19.78
N ASP A 274 -18.27 21.78 20.03
CA ASP A 274 -19.01 20.91 20.96
C ASP A 274 -18.63 21.22 22.44
N PRO A 275 -19.59 21.63 23.31
CA PRO A 275 -19.32 21.97 24.70
C PRO A 275 -18.79 20.81 25.56
N LEU A 276 -19.05 19.56 25.18
CA LEU A 276 -18.48 18.39 25.85
C LEU A 276 -16.99 18.28 25.52
N TRP A 277 -16.65 18.29 24.22
CA TRP A 277 -15.27 18.13 23.77
C TRP A 277 -14.36 19.30 24.18
N GLN A 278 -14.88 20.52 24.34
CA GLN A 278 -14.15 21.65 24.94
C GLN A 278 -13.65 21.40 26.38
N ARG A 279 -14.12 20.34 27.07
CA ARG A 279 -13.61 19.89 28.37
C ARG A 279 -12.28 19.13 28.27
N ILE A 280 -11.82 18.75 27.08
CA ILE A 280 -10.56 18.01 26.86
C ILE A 280 -9.38 18.97 26.60
N LYS A 281 -8.21 18.70 27.21
CA LYS A 281 -6.99 19.51 27.12
C LYS A 281 -6.54 19.74 25.66
N ALA A 282 -6.53 18.71 24.82
CA ALA A 282 -6.19 18.83 23.40
C ALA A 282 -7.07 19.84 22.65
N VAL A 283 -8.39 19.84 22.91
CA VAL A 283 -9.35 20.73 22.23
C VAL A 283 -9.15 22.18 22.65
N ARG A 284 -9.05 22.45 23.97
CA ARG A 284 -8.74 23.80 24.49
C ARG A 284 -7.44 24.35 23.92
N ASN A 285 -6.41 23.52 23.83
CA ASN A 285 -5.09 23.91 23.35
C ASN A 285 -4.96 23.87 21.81
N LYS A 286 -6.07 23.62 21.08
CA LYS A 286 -6.13 23.46 19.62
C LYS A 286 -5.14 22.42 19.05
N ARG A 287 -4.75 21.43 19.86
CA ARG A 287 -3.90 20.27 19.50
C ARG A 287 -4.73 19.12 18.94
N VAL A 288 -5.62 19.45 18.00
CA VAL A 288 -6.45 18.50 17.27
C VAL A 288 -6.06 18.57 15.79
N TYR A 289 -5.77 17.42 15.20
CA TYR A 289 -5.19 17.33 13.86
C TYR A 289 -5.96 16.32 13.00
N LEU A 290 -6.54 16.78 11.89
CA LEU A 290 -7.11 15.90 10.87
C LEU A 290 -5.97 15.21 10.11
N ILE A 291 -6.04 13.88 10.00
CA ILE A 291 -5.05 13.06 9.31
C ILE A 291 -5.08 13.36 7.80
N PRO A 292 -3.93 13.68 7.16
CA PRO A 292 -3.85 13.80 5.71
C PRO A 292 -4.18 12.47 5.02
N ARG A 293 -4.98 12.54 3.95
CA ARG A 293 -5.56 11.36 3.31
C ARG A 293 -5.47 11.30 1.79
N GLU A 294 -4.62 12.14 1.20
CA GLU A 294 -4.50 12.30 -0.24
C GLU A 294 -3.06 12.02 -0.70
N PRO A 295 -2.85 11.22 -1.77
CA PRO A 295 -3.84 10.36 -2.43
C PRO A 295 -4.33 9.21 -1.53
N PHE A 296 -3.51 8.77 -0.58
CA PHE A 296 -3.77 7.65 0.31
C PHE A 296 -3.68 8.13 1.77
N ASN A 297 -4.20 7.34 2.73
CA ASN A 297 -4.16 7.72 4.15
C ASN A 297 -2.72 7.71 4.68
N TRP A 298 -2.31 8.77 5.40
CA TRP A 298 -0.95 8.89 5.93
C TRP A 298 -0.75 8.13 7.24
N PHE A 299 -1.81 7.89 8.01
CA PHE A 299 -1.72 7.30 9.35
C PHE A 299 -2.16 5.85 9.37
N ASP A 300 -3.38 5.58 8.89
CA ASP A 300 -3.99 4.27 9.03
C ASP A 300 -4.74 3.79 7.78
N ARG A 301 -6.07 3.85 7.70
CA ARG A 301 -6.85 2.97 6.81
C ARG A 301 -6.64 3.26 5.30
N PRO A 302 -6.03 2.36 4.48
CA PRO A 302 -5.40 1.07 4.82
C PRO A 302 -3.89 1.19 5.14
N PRO A 303 -3.36 0.37 6.09
CA PRO A 303 -1.97 0.43 6.54
C PRO A 303 -1.01 0.33 5.35
N SER A 304 -0.23 1.38 5.09
CA SER A 304 0.54 1.48 3.84
C SER A 304 1.88 2.22 4.02
N PHE A 305 2.72 2.20 2.99
CA PHE A 305 4.02 2.91 2.98
C PHE A 305 3.89 4.42 3.28
N MET A 306 2.70 5.00 3.09
CA MET A 306 2.40 6.40 3.47
C MET A 306 2.69 6.68 4.94
N ARG A 307 2.60 5.67 5.80
CA ARG A 307 2.97 5.73 7.22
C ARG A 307 4.40 6.19 7.47
N LEU A 308 5.30 6.10 6.49
CA LEU A 308 6.64 6.69 6.58
C LEU A 308 6.57 8.23 6.63
N LEU A 309 5.76 8.85 5.76
CA LEU A 309 5.50 10.30 5.82
C LEU A 309 4.57 10.64 7.00
N GLY A 310 3.60 9.76 7.28
CA GLY A 310 2.73 9.84 8.44
C GLY A 310 3.49 9.92 9.76
N ALA A 311 4.52 9.10 9.96
CA ALA A 311 5.34 9.12 11.18
C ALA A 311 5.99 10.51 11.38
N LYS A 312 6.62 11.05 10.33
CA LYS A 312 7.21 12.41 10.36
C LYS A 312 6.15 13.49 10.66
N TRP A 313 4.94 13.35 10.09
CA TRP A 313 3.82 14.24 10.38
C TRP A 313 3.34 14.13 11.85
N VAL A 314 3.11 12.92 12.37
CA VAL A 314 2.72 12.70 13.78
C VAL A 314 3.79 13.26 14.71
N ALA A 315 5.08 13.00 14.44
CA ALA A 315 6.20 13.57 15.19
C ALA A 315 6.14 15.10 15.25
N SER A 316 5.84 15.77 14.13
CA SER A 316 5.70 17.24 14.09
C SER A 316 4.49 17.76 14.88
N CYS A 317 3.39 16.99 14.95
CA CYS A 317 2.20 17.32 15.74
C CYS A 317 2.43 17.12 17.25
N LEU A 318 3.19 16.09 17.63
CA LEU A 318 3.45 15.74 19.03
C LEU A 318 4.53 16.62 19.65
N TYR A 319 5.63 16.85 18.92
CA TYR A 319 6.86 17.44 19.44
C TYR A 319 7.43 18.59 18.56
N PRO A 320 6.64 19.62 18.20
CA PRO A 320 7.06 20.66 17.25
C PRO A 320 8.30 21.48 17.68
N THR A 321 8.63 21.50 18.97
CA THR A 321 9.82 22.19 19.50
C THR A 321 11.11 21.35 19.38
N ILE A 322 10.98 20.03 19.26
CA ILE A 322 12.07 19.03 19.21
C ILE A 322 12.24 18.54 17.77
N TYR A 323 11.14 18.09 17.15
CA TYR A 323 11.11 17.65 15.75
C TYR A 323 10.83 18.82 14.80
N ARG A 324 11.91 19.51 14.39
CA ARG A 324 11.86 20.75 13.59
C ARG A 324 11.98 20.56 12.07
N THR A 325 11.60 19.38 11.56
CA THR A 325 11.61 19.10 10.12
C THR A 325 10.70 20.06 9.36
N ASP A 326 11.19 20.60 8.24
CA ASP A 326 10.32 21.27 7.26
C ASP A 326 9.40 20.22 6.60
N MET A 327 8.21 20.06 7.16
CA MET A 327 7.22 19.12 6.66
C MET A 327 6.72 19.47 5.26
N VAL A 328 6.80 20.73 4.82
CA VAL A 328 6.44 21.12 3.45
C VAL A 328 7.46 20.54 2.48
N GLN A 329 8.75 20.78 2.73
CA GLN A 329 9.80 20.22 1.88
C GLN A 329 9.89 18.69 1.97
N GLU A 330 9.68 18.10 3.15
CA GLU A 330 9.59 16.65 3.33
C GLU A 330 8.45 16.05 2.50
N THR A 331 7.25 16.64 2.54
CA THR A 331 6.10 16.19 1.74
C THR A 331 6.43 16.26 0.23
N ARG A 332 7.08 17.33 -0.23
CA ARG A 332 7.53 17.46 -1.63
C ARG A 332 8.56 16.37 -2.00
N ASN A 333 9.52 16.10 -1.12
CA ASN A 333 10.53 15.06 -1.32
C ASN A 333 9.88 13.67 -1.40
N PHE A 334 8.96 13.35 -0.48
CA PHE A 334 8.24 12.09 -0.45
C PHE A 334 7.38 11.89 -1.69
N PHE A 335 6.63 12.91 -2.14
CA PHE A 335 5.82 12.81 -3.36
C PHE A 335 6.68 12.69 -4.63
N LYS A 336 7.81 13.38 -4.71
CA LYS A 336 8.78 13.20 -5.79
C LYS A 336 9.39 11.79 -5.77
N LEU A 337 9.68 11.25 -4.59
CA LEU A 337 10.24 9.92 -4.44
C LEU A 337 9.22 8.82 -4.77
N PHE A 338 8.10 8.74 -4.05
CA PHE A 338 7.15 7.62 -4.13
C PHE A 338 6.14 7.76 -5.28
N PHE A 339 5.69 8.98 -5.59
CA PHE A 339 4.65 9.22 -6.60
C PHE A 339 5.19 9.77 -7.93
N LYS A 340 6.48 10.14 -7.98
CA LYS A 340 7.13 10.83 -9.11
C LYS A 340 6.48 12.19 -9.44
N ILE A 341 5.88 12.84 -8.43
CA ILE A 341 5.18 14.13 -8.56
C ILE A 341 5.97 15.25 -7.88
N ASN A 342 6.24 16.32 -8.63
CA ASN A 342 6.85 17.53 -8.10
C ASN A 342 5.75 18.48 -7.57
N LEU A 343 5.43 18.37 -6.29
CA LEU A 343 4.48 19.29 -5.64
C LEU A 343 5.02 20.71 -5.55
N SER A 344 4.14 21.70 -5.70
CA SER A 344 4.44 23.07 -5.28
C SER A 344 4.49 23.17 -3.74
N PRO A 345 5.13 24.19 -3.16
CA PRO A 345 5.05 24.46 -1.73
C PRO A 345 3.61 24.72 -1.24
N GLN A 346 2.71 25.18 -2.12
CA GLN A 346 1.30 25.36 -1.79
C GLN A 346 0.57 24.02 -1.68
N ASP A 347 0.66 23.16 -2.71
CA ASP A 347 0.01 21.83 -2.70
C ASP A 347 0.45 20.99 -1.48
N ALA A 348 1.73 21.09 -1.13
CA ALA A 348 2.27 20.42 0.06
C ALA A 348 1.70 20.98 1.38
N ARG A 349 1.47 22.30 1.48
CA ARG A 349 0.78 22.91 2.63
C ARG A 349 -0.70 22.53 2.71
N GLU A 350 -1.40 22.48 1.57
CA GLU A 350 -2.80 22.04 1.51
C GLU A 350 -2.97 20.61 2.01
N LEU A 351 -2.05 19.70 1.64
CA LEU A 351 -2.01 18.33 2.16
C LEU A 351 -1.81 18.27 3.68
N LEU A 352 -0.91 19.07 4.23
CA LEU A 352 -0.55 19.08 5.66
C LEU A 352 -1.59 19.74 6.57
N HIS A 353 -2.41 20.65 6.04
CA HIS A 353 -3.33 21.51 6.83
C HIS A 353 -4.79 21.38 6.41
N ARG A 354 -5.13 20.23 5.83
CA ARG A 354 -6.47 19.84 5.41
C ARG A 354 -7.50 20.12 6.52
N GLY A 355 -8.51 20.94 6.23
CA GLY A 355 -9.58 21.31 7.17
C GLY A 355 -9.31 22.51 8.09
N ARG A 356 -8.17 23.21 7.97
CA ARG A 356 -7.87 24.43 8.76
C ARG A 356 -8.27 25.75 8.07
N THR A 357 -9.18 25.69 7.11
CA THR A 357 -9.78 26.85 6.41
C THR A 357 -11.05 27.30 7.11
#